data_AF-A0A0Q9EVR7-F1
#
_entry.id   AF-A0A0Q9EVR7-F1
#
_cell.length_a   1.000
_cell.length_b   1.000
_cell.length_c   1.000
_cell.angle_alpha   90.00
_cell.angle_beta   90.00
_cell.angle_gamma   90.00
#
_symmetry.space_group_name_H-M   'P 1'
#
loop_
_entity.id
_entity.type
_entity.pdbx_description
1 polymer ?
#
loop_
_entity_poly.entity_id
_entity_poly.type
_entity_poly.pdbx_seq_one_letter_code
_entity_poly.pdbx_strand_id
1 'polypeptide(L)'
;MLRNSYVAFKALLLSLLLIASPLALAEPTAANQQMQMAQLNFMQVKLQFQMAQNYLATGNINLARQSFISAQVSAQLLNMSVMQLKMENTDTLNNGQYVHRAPQERAVAYSELASLDALQLSVQLSVLAQQPTSYGNRIQAQIAIQQLTLSLQQCAQEMAAAQ
;
A
#
# COMPACT_ATOMS: atom_id res chain seq x y z
N MET A 1 18.91 6.18 31.85
CA MET A 1 18.20 6.24 30.55
C MET A 1 18.01 4.86 29.87
N LEU A 2 17.96 3.74 30.60
CA LEU A 2 17.85 2.39 30.00
C LEU A 2 16.48 1.71 30.18
N ARG A 3 15.54 2.37 30.88
CA ARG A 3 14.24 1.76 31.24
C ARG A 3 13.18 1.88 30.14
N ASN A 4 13.25 2.90 29.29
CA ASN A 4 12.28 3.15 28.22
C ASN A 4 12.50 2.24 26.99
N SER A 5 13.75 1.86 26.72
CA SER A 5 14.10 0.99 25.59
C SER A 5 13.54 -0.43 25.75
N TYR A 6 13.48 -0.93 26.98
CA TYR A 6 12.90 -2.23 27.30
C TYR A 6 11.38 -2.28 27.14
N VAL A 7 10.69 -1.16 27.40
CA VAL A 7 9.23 -1.08 27.22
C VAL A 7 8.87 -0.97 25.75
N ALA A 8 9.63 -0.19 24.97
CA ALA A 8 9.46 -0.09 23.52
C ALA A 8 9.74 -1.44 22.82
N PHE A 9 10.78 -2.16 23.25
CA PHE A 9 11.10 -3.49 22.72
C PHE A 9 10.06 -4.55 23.10
N LYS A 10 9.51 -4.50 24.32
CA LYS A 10 8.41 -5.37 24.73
C LYS A 10 7.10 -5.05 24.02
N ALA A 11 6.81 -3.77 23.77
CA ALA A 11 5.64 -3.36 22.97
C ALA A 11 5.77 -3.82 21.52
N LEU A 12 6.98 -3.75 20.94
CA LEU A 12 7.29 -4.28 19.62
C LEU A 12 7.15 -5.82 19.57
N LEU A 13 7.65 -6.52 20.58
CA LEU A 13 7.51 -7.98 20.72
C LEU A 13 6.05 -8.43 20.93
N LEU A 14 5.26 -7.66 21.67
CA LEU A 14 3.83 -7.91 21.85
C LEU A 14 3.04 -7.65 20.55
N SER A 15 3.42 -6.64 19.75
CA SER A 15 2.85 -6.47 18.41
C SER A 15 3.27 -7.57 17.43
N LEU A 16 4.46 -8.15 17.60
CA LEU A 16 4.95 -9.28 16.79
C LEU A 16 4.30 -10.62 17.19
N LEU A 17 3.93 -10.80 18.45
CA LEU A 17 3.24 -12.01 18.94
C LEU A 17 1.78 -12.11 18.47
N LEU A 18 1.14 -10.98 18.15
CA LEU A 18 -0.18 -10.96 17.50
C LEU A 18 -0.14 -11.41 16.03
N ILE A 19 1.05 -11.52 15.43
CA ILE A 19 1.25 -11.95 14.03
C ILE A 19 1.33 -13.48 13.93
N ALA A 20 1.48 -14.18 15.06
CA ALA A 20 1.76 -15.63 15.11
C ALA A 20 0.58 -16.48 15.61
N SER A 21 -0.67 -16.13 15.30
CA SER A 21 -1.82 -17.02 15.48
C SER A 21 -2.27 -17.65 14.16
N PRO A 22 -1.81 -18.87 13.81
CA PRO A 22 -2.34 -19.60 12.67
C PRO A 22 -3.52 -20.46 13.14
N LEU A 23 -4.74 -19.90 13.11
CA LEU A 23 -5.97 -20.68 13.13
C LEU A 23 -6.97 -20.11 12.13
N ALA A 24 -6.78 -20.52 10.88
CA ALA A 24 -7.81 -20.97 9.94
C ALA A 24 -9.28 -20.59 10.22
N LEU A 25 -9.58 -19.30 10.18
CA LEU A 25 -10.81 -18.72 9.67
C LEU A 25 -10.35 -17.44 8.98
N ALA A 26 -10.73 -17.17 7.73
CA ALA A 26 -10.59 -15.82 7.21
C ALA A 26 -11.25 -14.92 8.25
N GLU A 27 -10.54 -13.95 8.79
CA GLU A 27 -11.09 -13.06 9.80
C GLU A 27 -11.11 -11.66 9.19
N PRO A 28 -12.16 -10.85 9.41
CA PRO A 28 -12.15 -9.42 9.10
C PRO A 28 -10.88 -8.71 9.63
N THR A 29 -10.25 -9.27 10.66
CA THR A 29 -8.95 -8.82 11.19
C THR A 29 -7.81 -8.97 10.17
N ALA A 30 -7.75 -10.06 9.39
CA ALA A 30 -6.73 -10.30 8.38
C ALA A 30 -6.86 -9.32 7.20
N ALA A 31 -8.08 -9.14 6.67
CA ALA A 31 -8.34 -8.13 5.63
C ALA A 31 -7.97 -6.73 6.12
N ASN A 32 -8.34 -6.36 7.35
CA ASN A 32 -7.98 -5.07 7.95
C ASN A 32 -6.45 -4.90 8.11
N GLN A 33 -5.72 -5.94 8.51
CA GLN A 33 -4.26 -5.91 8.60
C GLN A 33 -3.62 -5.69 7.23
N GLN A 34 -4.10 -6.39 6.19
CA GLN A 34 -3.59 -6.20 4.83
C GLN A 34 -3.88 -4.80 4.30
N MET A 35 -5.04 -4.22 4.65
CA MET A 35 -5.34 -2.84 4.30
C MET A 35 -4.37 -1.85 4.96
N GLN A 36 -4.03 -2.05 6.24
CA GLN A 36 -3.03 -1.24 6.92
C GLN A 36 -1.64 -1.37 6.26
N MET A 37 -1.23 -2.59 5.92
CA MET A 37 0.04 -2.83 5.22
C MET A 37 0.09 -2.16 3.85
N ALA A 38 -1.00 -2.23 3.08
CA ALA A 38 -1.12 -1.52 1.81
C ALA A 38 -0.99 0.00 2.01
N GLN A 39 -1.69 0.58 2.99
CA GLN A 39 -1.58 2.01 3.29
C GLN A 39 -0.16 2.44 3.69
N LEU A 40 0.54 1.63 4.49
CA LEU A 40 1.93 1.89 4.88
C LEU A 40 2.87 1.85 3.68
N ASN A 41 2.77 0.83 2.83
CA ASN A 41 3.57 0.73 1.61
C ASN A 41 3.28 1.89 0.66
N PHE A 42 2.03 2.30 0.52
CA PHE A 42 1.66 3.44 -0.31
C PHE A 42 2.21 4.77 0.22
N MET A 43 2.21 4.97 1.54
CA MET A 43 2.86 6.11 2.17
C MET A 43 4.36 6.18 1.86
N GLN A 44 5.05 5.03 1.87
CA GLN A 44 6.46 4.96 1.47
C GLN A 44 6.66 5.34 0.01
N VAL A 45 5.82 4.84 -0.90
CA VAL A 45 5.88 5.23 -2.33
C VAL A 45 5.76 6.74 -2.49
N LYS A 46 4.77 7.36 -1.84
CA LYS A 46 4.56 8.81 -1.89
C LYS A 46 5.75 9.60 -1.37
N LEU A 47 6.30 9.17 -0.23
CA LEU A 47 7.47 9.81 0.37
C LEU A 47 8.68 9.75 -0.57
N GLN A 48 9.00 8.56 -1.10
CA GLN A 48 10.14 8.39 -2.00
C GLN A 48 9.96 9.14 -3.32
N PHE A 49 8.75 9.15 -3.88
CA PHE A 49 8.44 9.97 -5.05
C PHE A 49 8.65 11.46 -4.77
N GLN A 50 8.16 11.97 -3.64
CA GLN A 50 8.35 13.38 -3.26
C GLN A 50 9.82 13.72 -3.03
N MET A 51 10.60 12.83 -2.40
CA MET A 51 12.05 13.00 -2.26
C MET A 51 12.72 13.10 -3.63
N ALA A 52 12.35 12.24 -4.58
CA ALA A 52 12.88 12.30 -5.94
C ALA A 52 12.60 13.65 -6.60
N GLN A 53 11.37 14.17 -6.45
CA GLN A 53 11.00 15.48 -6.98
C GLN A 53 11.82 16.62 -6.36
N ASN A 54 12.07 16.58 -5.05
CA ASN A 54 12.91 17.56 -4.36
C ASN A 54 14.38 17.49 -4.83
N TYR A 55 14.91 16.28 -5.06
CA TYR A 55 16.24 16.12 -5.62
C TYR A 55 16.34 16.67 -7.04
N LEU A 56 15.31 16.49 -7.88
CA LEU A 56 15.27 17.11 -9.21
C LEU A 56 15.21 18.64 -9.13
N ALA A 57 14.43 19.20 -8.21
CA ALA A 57 14.34 20.64 -8.02
C ALA A 57 15.68 21.27 -7.60
N THR A 58 16.54 20.50 -6.94
CA THR A 58 17.90 20.91 -6.54
C THR A 58 18.99 20.49 -7.53
N GLY A 59 18.62 19.92 -8.68
CA GLY A 59 19.57 19.47 -9.73
C GLY A 59 20.28 18.14 -9.42
N ASN A 60 19.96 17.46 -8.33
CA ASN A 60 20.58 16.22 -7.89
C ASN A 60 19.98 14.98 -8.59
N ILE A 61 20.23 14.84 -9.89
CA ILE A 61 19.61 13.80 -10.74
C ILE A 61 19.90 12.36 -10.23
N ASN A 62 21.11 12.09 -9.74
CA ASN A 62 21.48 10.76 -9.25
C ASN A 62 20.73 10.36 -7.98
N LEU A 63 20.50 11.31 -7.07
CA LEU A 63 19.69 11.06 -5.86
C LEU A 63 18.22 10.89 -6.21
N ALA A 64 17.71 11.70 -7.15
CA ALA A 64 16.35 11.53 -7.66
C ALA A 64 16.13 10.13 -8.26
N ARG A 65 17.10 9.64 -9.04
CA ARG A 65 17.08 8.29 -9.61
C ARG A 65 16.97 7.22 -8.52
N GLN A 66 17.80 7.30 -7.49
CA GLN A 66 17.77 6.35 -6.37
C GLN A 66 16.43 6.40 -5.64
N SER A 67 15.87 7.58 -5.40
CA SER A 67 14.54 7.71 -4.80
C SER A 67 13.43 7.13 -5.68
N PHE A 68 13.49 7.27 -7.01
CA PHE A 68 12.53 6.61 -7.90
C PHE A 68 12.67 5.08 -7.88
N ILE A 69 13.90 4.54 -7.80
CA ILE A 69 14.14 3.10 -7.63
C ILE A 69 13.52 2.61 -6.31
N SER A 70 13.75 3.32 -5.21
CA SER A 70 13.14 2.99 -3.91
C SER A 70 11.62 3.06 -3.96
N ALA A 71 11.06 4.09 -4.60
CA ALA A 71 9.62 4.21 -4.81
C ALA A 71 9.06 3.02 -5.62
N GLN A 72 9.76 2.59 -6.67
CA GLN A 72 9.38 1.43 -7.48
C GLN A 72 9.33 0.17 -6.62
N VAL A 73 10.35 -0.10 -5.81
CA VAL A 73 10.37 -1.26 -4.91
C VAL A 73 9.20 -1.21 -3.93
N SER A 74 8.95 -0.06 -3.28
CA SER A 74 7.78 0.11 -2.41
C SER A 74 6.46 -0.08 -3.15
N ALA A 75 6.36 0.28 -4.43
CA ALA A 75 5.16 0.07 -5.25
C ALA A 75 4.94 -1.42 -5.58
N GLN A 76 6.01 -2.20 -5.73
CA GLN A 76 5.91 -3.66 -5.87
C GLN A 76 5.43 -4.32 -4.57
N LEU A 77 5.98 -3.90 -3.43
CA LEU A 77 5.51 -4.35 -2.11
C LEU A 77 4.05 -3.98 -1.88
N LEU A 78 3.65 -2.76 -2.25
CA LEU A 78 2.27 -2.31 -2.23
C LEU A 78 1.36 -3.22 -3.06
N ASN A 79 1.73 -3.51 -4.31
CA ASN A 79 0.93 -4.38 -5.16
C ASN A 79 0.74 -5.77 -4.52
N MET A 80 1.78 -6.35 -3.93
CA MET A 80 1.66 -7.63 -3.20
C MET A 80 0.69 -7.53 -2.01
N SER A 81 0.78 -6.48 -1.19
CA SER A 81 -0.16 -6.26 -0.08
C SER A 81 -1.60 -6.08 -0.55
N VAL A 82 -1.81 -5.38 -1.66
CA VAL A 82 -3.16 -5.16 -2.22
C VAL A 82 -3.72 -6.44 -2.84
N MET A 83 -2.88 -7.26 -3.49
CA MET A 83 -3.30 -8.59 -3.96
C MET A 83 -3.69 -9.50 -2.79
N GLN A 84 -2.94 -9.48 -1.69
CA GLN A 84 -3.31 -10.20 -0.47
C GLN A 84 -4.62 -9.68 0.11
N LEU A 85 -4.79 -8.36 0.22
CA LEU A 85 -6.05 -7.74 0.62
C LEU A 85 -7.24 -8.21 -0.23
N LYS A 86 -7.07 -8.28 -1.56
CA LYS A 86 -8.12 -8.78 -2.47
C LYS A 86 -8.50 -10.22 -2.14
N MET A 87 -7.52 -11.09 -1.88
CA MET A 87 -7.78 -12.47 -1.50
C MET A 87 -8.58 -12.52 -0.19
N GLU A 88 -8.14 -11.81 0.84
CA GLU A 88 -8.85 -11.77 2.13
C GLU A 88 -10.28 -11.19 2.01
N ASN A 89 -10.46 -10.11 1.24
CA ASN A 89 -11.78 -9.54 0.98
C ASN A 89 -12.70 -10.51 0.21
N THR A 90 -12.14 -11.32 -0.69
CA THR A 90 -12.87 -12.34 -1.44
C THR A 90 -13.26 -13.51 -0.55
N ASP A 91 -12.35 -13.97 0.30
CA ASP A 91 -12.60 -15.08 1.22
C ASP A 91 -13.66 -14.70 2.26
N THR A 92 -13.53 -13.52 2.86
CA THR A 92 -14.53 -12.97 3.80
C THR A 92 -15.90 -12.78 3.16
N LEU A 93 -15.96 -12.37 1.87
CA LEU A 93 -17.20 -12.29 1.10
C LEU A 93 -17.83 -13.68 0.90
N ASN A 94 -17.04 -14.64 0.44
CA ASN A 94 -17.49 -16.00 0.15
C ASN A 94 -17.99 -16.72 1.41
N ASN A 95 -17.37 -16.44 2.55
CA ASN A 95 -17.72 -17.01 3.84
C ASN A 95 -18.80 -16.23 4.59
N GLY A 96 -19.28 -15.09 4.05
CA GLY A 96 -20.33 -14.28 4.67
C GLY A 96 -19.95 -13.68 6.03
N GLN A 97 -18.69 -13.28 6.19
CA GLN A 97 -18.13 -12.86 7.48
C GLN A 97 -18.39 -11.39 7.84
N TYR A 98 -18.94 -10.63 6.89
CA TYR A 98 -19.34 -9.23 7.05
C TYR A 98 -20.87 -9.12 7.07
N VAL A 99 -21.39 -8.15 7.83
CA VAL A 99 -22.85 -7.92 7.99
C VAL A 99 -23.48 -7.50 6.67
N HIS A 100 -22.78 -6.65 5.91
CA HIS A 100 -23.29 -6.10 4.66
C HIS A 100 -22.50 -6.62 3.46
N ARG A 101 -23.14 -7.52 2.69
CA ARG A 101 -22.54 -8.15 1.51
C ARG A 101 -22.21 -7.16 0.38
N ALA A 102 -23.13 -6.24 0.05
CA ALA A 102 -22.93 -5.35 -1.09
C ALA A 102 -21.73 -4.39 -0.93
N PRO A 103 -21.50 -3.76 0.24
CA PRO A 103 -20.23 -3.08 0.53
C PRO A 103 -19.01 -4.00 0.40
N GLN A 104 -19.10 -5.24 0.87
CA GLN A 104 -17.98 -6.19 0.76
C GLN A 104 -17.65 -6.55 -0.71
N GLU A 105 -18.65 -6.70 -1.58
CA GLU A 105 -18.44 -6.87 -3.03
C GLU A 105 -17.72 -5.67 -3.65
N ARG A 106 -18.07 -4.45 -3.22
CA ARG A 106 -17.36 -3.24 -3.64
C ARG A 106 -15.94 -3.15 -3.09
N ALA A 107 -15.71 -3.59 -1.85
CA ALA A 107 -14.37 -3.68 -1.27
C ALA A 107 -13.46 -4.62 -2.10
N VAL A 108 -13.98 -5.78 -2.54
CA VAL A 108 -13.27 -6.67 -3.46
C VAL A 108 -12.94 -5.94 -4.78
N ALA A 109 -13.91 -5.29 -5.41
CA ALA A 109 -13.70 -4.58 -6.67
C ALA A 109 -12.65 -3.45 -6.54
N TYR A 110 -12.69 -2.67 -5.47
CA TYR A 110 -11.71 -1.60 -5.24
C TYR A 110 -10.32 -2.12 -4.88
N SER A 111 -10.22 -3.25 -4.19
CA SER A 111 -8.93 -3.90 -3.97
C SER A 111 -8.30 -4.40 -5.27
N GLU A 112 -9.11 -4.89 -6.22
CA GLU A 112 -8.65 -5.22 -7.57
C GLU A 112 -8.17 -3.99 -8.35
N LEU A 113 -8.96 -2.92 -8.35
CA LEU A 113 -8.58 -1.67 -9.00
C LEU A 113 -7.27 -1.10 -8.42
N ALA A 114 -7.14 -1.10 -7.09
CA ALA A 114 -5.92 -0.66 -6.42
C ALA A 114 -4.70 -1.52 -6.79
N SER A 115 -4.86 -2.82 -7.04
CA SER A 115 -3.75 -3.68 -7.48
C SER A 115 -3.30 -3.30 -8.90
N LEU A 116 -4.25 -3.07 -9.81
CA LEU A 116 -3.94 -2.62 -11.17
C LEU A 116 -3.25 -1.25 -11.16
N ASP A 117 -3.77 -0.31 -10.37
CA ASP A 117 -3.17 1.02 -10.21
C ASP A 117 -1.76 0.95 -9.61
N ALA A 118 -1.53 0.09 -8.61
CA ALA A 118 -0.22 -0.13 -8.00
C ALA A 118 0.79 -0.71 -9.00
N LEU A 119 0.36 -1.68 -9.82
CA LEU A 119 1.18 -2.25 -10.89
C LEU A 119 1.54 -1.18 -11.93
N GLN A 120 0.56 -0.40 -12.40
CA GLN A 120 0.79 0.69 -13.34
C GLN A 120 1.76 1.72 -12.77
N LEU A 121 1.60 2.11 -11.51
CA LEU A 121 2.51 3.02 -10.83
C LEU A 121 3.93 2.45 -10.75
N SER A 122 4.09 1.17 -10.43
CA SER A 122 5.40 0.51 -10.43
C SER A 122 6.09 0.59 -11.81
N VAL A 123 5.34 0.38 -12.90
CA VAL A 123 5.89 0.52 -14.27
C VAL A 123 6.34 1.95 -14.52
N GLN A 124 5.51 2.95 -14.19
CA GLN A 124 5.85 4.37 -14.36
C GLN A 124 7.11 4.77 -13.57
N LEU A 125 7.23 4.28 -12.32
CA LEU A 125 8.41 4.52 -11.49
C LEU A 125 9.66 3.86 -12.05
N SER A 126 9.55 2.68 -12.68
CA SER A 126 10.69 2.03 -13.36
C SER A 126 11.18 2.83 -14.57
N VAL A 127 10.29 3.53 -15.27
CA VAL A 127 10.66 4.44 -16.36
C VAL A 127 11.36 5.68 -15.79
N LEU A 128 10.86 6.23 -14.68
CA LEU A 128 11.51 7.37 -14.00
C LEU A 128 12.86 7.01 -13.36
N ALA A 129 13.05 5.77 -12.92
CA ALA A 129 14.34 5.25 -12.48
C ALA A 129 15.38 5.23 -13.63
N GLN A 130 14.94 5.19 -14.89
CA GLN A 130 15.82 5.25 -16.06
C GLN A 130 15.95 6.69 -16.59
N GLN A 131 14.85 7.45 -16.58
CA GLN A 131 14.73 8.79 -17.13
C GLN A 131 14.11 9.77 -16.11
N PRO A 132 14.84 10.10 -15.03
CA PRO A 132 14.28 10.83 -13.88
C PRO A 132 13.83 12.26 -14.21
N THR A 133 14.40 12.89 -15.24
CA THR A 133 14.08 14.26 -15.64
C THR A 133 12.86 14.38 -16.55
N SER A 134 12.33 13.25 -17.06
CA SER A 134 11.19 13.24 -18.00
C SER A 134 9.95 13.88 -17.36
N TYR A 135 9.57 15.08 -17.81
CA TYR A 135 8.42 15.80 -17.26
C TYR A 135 7.11 15.03 -17.49
N GLY A 136 6.90 14.51 -18.70
CA GLY A 136 5.69 13.74 -19.04
C GLY A 136 5.51 12.51 -18.14
N ASN A 137 6.56 11.72 -17.95
CA ASN A 137 6.50 10.52 -17.10
C ASN A 137 6.27 10.87 -15.62
N ARG A 138 6.82 12.01 -15.16
CA ARG A 138 6.57 12.49 -13.79
C ARG A 138 5.12 12.86 -13.57
N ILE A 139 4.48 13.53 -14.54
CA ILE A 139 3.06 13.84 -14.47
C ILE A 139 2.22 12.55 -14.50
N GLN A 140 2.55 11.58 -15.35
CA GLN A 140 1.85 10.29 -15.38
C GLN A 140 1.96 9.54 -14.05
N ALA A 141 3.14 9.51 -13.43
CA ALA A 141 3.32 8.92 -12.11
C ALA A 141 2.52 9.67 -11.02
N GLN A 142 2.47 11.01 -11.08
CA GLN A 142 1.65 11.82 -10.17
C GLN A 142 0.15 11.51 -10.31
N ILE A 143 -0.35 11.31 -11.53
CA ILE A 143 -1.74 10.92 -11.80
C ILE A 143 -2.00 9.50 -11.26
N ALA A 144 -1.10 8.54 -11.52
CA ALA A 144 -1.24 7.18 -11.01
C ALA A 144 -1.25 7.14 -9.46
N ILE A 145 -0.44 7.97 -8.80
CA ILE A 145 -0.50 8.14 -7.33
C ILE A 145 -1.88 8.64 -6.89
N GLN A 146 -2.50 9.57 -7.61
CA GLN A 146 -3.83 10.07 -7.26
C GLN A 146 -4.92 9.01 -7.48
N GLN A 147 -4.89 8.29 -8.60
CA GLN A 147 -5.80 7.19 -8.88
C GLN A 147 -5.73 6.12 -7.79
N LEU A 148 -4.50 5.67 -7.47
CA LEU A 148 -4.28 4.69 -6.40
C LEU A 148 -4.73 5.20 -5.03
N THR A 149 -4.58 6.50 -4.75
CA THR A 149 -5.11 7.12 -3.51
C THR A 149 -6.62 6.93 -3.43
N LEU A 150 -7.34 7.22 -4.51
CA LEU A 150 -8.79 7.09 -4.56
C LEU A 150 -9.23 5.63 -4.41
N SER A 151 -8.59 4.71 -5.15
CA SER A 151 -8.90 3.27 -5.09
C SER A 151 -8.71 2.70 -3.69
N LEU A 152 -7.59 3.03 -3.01
CA LEU A 152 -7.35 2.61 -1.64
C LEU A 152 -8.33 3.26 -0.65
N GLN A 153 -8.67 4.54 -0.81
CA GLN A 153 -9.65 5.20 0.05
C GLN A 153 -11.04 4.58 -0.08
N GLN A 154 -11.49 4.31 -1.31
CA GLN A 154 -12.79 3.67 -1.57
C GLN A 154 -12.80 2.24 -1.03
N CYS A 155 -11.72 1.48 -1.20
CA CYS A 155 -11.58 0.16 -0.58
C CYS A 155 -11.73 0.21 0.94
N ALA A 156 -11.03 1.12 1.63
CA ALA A 156 -11.13 1.25 3.09
C ALA A 156 -12.55 1.64 3.54
N GLN A 157 -13.21 2.56 2.83
CA GLN A 157 -14.57 2.99 3.15
C GLN A 157 -15.57 1.85 3.01
N GLU A 158 -15.47 1.06 1.94
CA GLU A 158 -16.38 -0.07 1.71
C GLU A 158 -16.12 -1.22 2.69
N MET A 159 -14.86 -1.51 3.03
CA MET A 159 -14.52 -2.48 4.09
C MET A 159 -15.06 -2.05 5.46
N ALA A 160 -15.09 -0.76 5.75
CA ALA A 160 -15.66 -0.24 6.99
C ALA A 160 -17.20 -0.31 6.96
N ALA A 161 -17.83 -0.03 5.82
CA ALA A 161 -19.28 -0.11 5.63
C ALA A 161 -19.82 -1.55 5.58
N ALA A 162 -18.95 -2.54 5.34
CA ALA A 162 -19.30 -3.96 5.34
C ALA A 162 -19.47 -4.54 6.77
N GLN A 163 -18.81 -3.93 7.76
CA GLN A 163 -18.82 -4.34 9.19
C GLN A 163 -20.15 -4.03 9.85
#